data_AF-A0A5C5VRC2-F1
#
_entry.id   AF-A0A5C5VRC2-F1
#
_cell.length_a   1.000
_cell.length_b   1.000
_cell.length_c   1.000
_cell.angle_alpha   90.00
_cell.angle_beta   90.00
_cell.angle_gamma   90.00
#
_symmetry.space_group_name_H-M   'P 1'
#
loop_
_entity.id
_entity.type
_entity.pdbx_description
1 polymer ?
#
loop_
_entity_poly.entity_id
_entity_poly.type
_entity_poly.pdbx_seq_one_letter_code
_entity_poly.pdbx_strand_id
1 'polypeptide(L)'
;MKVDVERQGSVSVIVPRDAITEASTETVEQAVSGETSSGGVRLVIDMTHVPFVDSAGIECLVRMARTGSSTALRLRVASLSETVREALYLTGTLKQLSVYDSVESAVRSYL
;
A
#
# COMPACT_ATOMS: atom_id res chain seq x y z
N MET A 1 -1.66 3.11 -14.64
CA MET A 1 -2.31 4.06 -13.71
C MET A 1 -1.37 5.22 -13.41
N LYS A 2 -1.84 6.31 -12.80
CA LYS A 2 -0.97 7.34 -12.22
C LYS A 2 -0.67 6.97 -10.76
N VAL A 3 0.57 7.14 -10.33
CA VAL A 3 0.97 6.97 -8.93
C VAL A 3 1.73 8.22 -8.50
N ASP A 4 1.21 8.92 -7.49
CA ASP A 4 1.92 10.04 -6.88
C ASP A 4 2.75 9.54 -5.68
N VAL A 5 3.87 10.21 -5.41
CA VAL A 5 4.71 9.95 -4.24
C VAL A 5 4.84 11.24 -3.45
N GLU A 6 4.37 11.20 -2.21
CA GLU A 6 4.45 12.31 -1.26
C GLU A 6 5.36 11.94 -0.10
N ARG A 7 5.89 12.94 0.63
CA ARG A 7 6.79 12.71 1.75
C ARG A 7 6.30 13.41 3.00
N GLN A 8 6.07 12.63 4.05
CA GLN A 8 5.68 13.12 5.37
C GLN A 8 6.80 12.81 6.37
N GLY A 9 7.72 13.76 6.53
CA GLY A 9 8.95 13.57 7.31
C GLY A 9 9.81 12.44 6.74
N SER A 10 9.98 11.36 7.50
CA SER A 10 10.74 10.17 7.09
C SER A 10 9.88 9.06 6.48
N VAL A 11 8.60 9.32 6.19
CA VAL A 11 7.66 8.36 5.63
C VAL A 11 7.33 8.75 4.19
N SER A 12 7.51 7.82 3.26
CA SER A 12 7.03 7.99 1.89
C SER A 12 5.57 7.52 1.80
N VAL A 13 4.72 8.32 1.17
CA VAL A 13 3.31 8.04 0.96
C VAL A 13 3.07 7.84 -0.54
N ILE A 14 2.72 6.62 -0.92
CA ILE A 14 2.41 6.24 -2.30
C ILE A 14 0.90 6.39 -2.50
N VAL A 15 0.49 7.14 -3.51
CA VAL A 15 -0.92 7.46 -3.78
C VAL A 15 -1.28 6.95 -5.18
N PRO A 16 -1.70 5.67 -5.32
CA PRO A 16 -2.28 5.17 -6.55
C PRO A 16 -3.56 5.95 -6.88
N ARG A 17 -3.66 6.44 -8.11
CA ARG A 17 -4.86 7.09 -8.63
C ARG A 17 -5.51 6.12 -9.60
N ASP A 18 -6.73 5.71 -9.29
CA ASP A 18 -7.56 4.72 -10.01
C ASP A 18 -7.44 3.27 -9.46
N ALA A 19 -8.23 2.36 -10.00
CA ALA A 19 -8.28 0.97 -9.58
C ALA A 19 -6.92 0.24 -9.72
N ILE A 20 -6.61 -0.64 -8.78
CA ILE A 20 -5.44 -1.52 -8.88
C ILE A 20 -5.87 -2.85 -9.49
N THR A 21 -5.55 -3.01 -10.77
CA THR A 21 -5.77 -4.24 -11.55
C THR A 21 -4.45 -4.86 -12.00
N GLU A 22 -4.50 -6.06 -12.55
CA GLU A 22 -3.35 -6.76 -13.14
C GLU A 22 -2.47 -5.83 -13.99
N ALA A 23 -3.08 -5.06 -14.90
CA ALA A 23 -2.39 -4.13 -15.80
C ALA A 23 -1.63 -2.98 -15.13
N SER A 24 -1.77 -2.83 -13.82
CA SER A 24 -1.32 -1.66 -13.06
C SER A 24 -0.49 -2.04 -11.83
N THR A 25 -0.49 -3.32 -11.45
CA THR A 25 0.29 -3.88 -10.34
C THR A 25 1.78 -3.54 -10.46
N GLU A 26 2.38 -3.73 -11.63
CA GLU A 26 3.79 -3.45 -11.87
C GLU A 26 4.13 -1.96 -11.60
N THR A 27 3.25 -1.03 -11.98
CA THR A 27 3.47 0.40 -11.72
C THR A 27 3.50 0.71 -10.22
N VAL A 28 2.63 0.07 -9.43
CA VAL A 28 2.60 0.25 -7.96
C VAL A 28 3.84 -0.36 -7.32
N GLU A 29 4.24 -1.55 -7.74
CA GLU A 29 5.45 -2.23 -7.24
C GLU A 29 6.72 -1.45 -7.56
N GLN A 30 6.81 -0.85 -8.76
CA GLN A 30 7.91 0.02 -9.16
C GLN A 30 7.97 1.30 -8.30
N ALA A 31 6.82 1.91 -7.98
CA ALA A 31 6.78 3.09 -7.10
C ALA A 31 7.26 2.74 -5.68
N VAL A 32 6.83 1.60 -5.13
CA VAL A 32 7.27 1.12 -3.82
C VAL A 32 8.77 0.80 -3.82
N SER A 33 9.25 0.06 -4.82
CA SER A 33 10.66 -0.34 -4.89
C SER A 33 11.61 0.85 -5.15
N GLY A 34 11.18 1.85 -5.92
CA GLY A 34 11.94 3.09 -6.14
C GLY A 34 12.32 3.79 -4.83
N GLU A 35 11.39 3.81 -3.86
CA GLU A 35 11.62 4.41 -2.55
C GLU A 35 12.56 3.59 -1.67
N THR A 36 12.63 2.26 -1.86
CA THR A 36 13.40 1.34 -0.98
C THR A 36 14.93 1.40 -1.12
N SER A 37 15.45 2.21 -2.07
CA SER A 37 16.86 2.25 -2.44
C SER A 37 17.81 2.91 -1.41
N SER A 38 17.31 3.44 -0.29
CA SER A 38 18.10 4.29 0.64
C SER A 38 18.17 3.83 2.12
N GLY A 39 17.94 2.55 2.42
CA GLY A 39 17.94 2.01 3.79
C GLY A 39 16.52 1.87 4.35
N GLY A 40 16.34 1.43 5.60
CA GLY A 40 15.01 1.06 6.13
C GLY A 40 13.90 2.10 5.88
N VAL A 41 12.96 1.77 4.98
CA VAL A 41 11.94 2.71 4.50
C VAL A 41 10.61 2.45 5.19
N ARG A 42 10.01 3.53 5.70
CA ARG A 42 8.63 3.56 6.20
C ARG A 42 7.76 4.02 5.04
N LEU A 43 6.80 3.19 4.65
CA LEU A 43 5.98 3.42 3.47
C LEU A 43 4.50 3.24 3.80
N VAL A 44 3.69 4.20 3.39
CA VAL A 44 2.23 4.13 3.46
C VAL A 44 1.68 4.11 2.04
N ILE A 45 0.82 3.16 1.71
CA ILE A 45 -0.01 3.21 0.50
C ILE A 45 -1.34 3.86 0.88
N ASP A 46 -1.61 5.04 0.31
CA ASP A 46 -2.89 5.73 0.46
C ASP A 46 -3.89 5.24 -0.60
N MET A 47 -4.92 4.53 -0.14
CA MET A 47 -5.92 3.92 -1.00
C MET A 47 -7.16 4.83 -1.19
N THR A 48 -7.10 6.10 -0.77
CA THR A 48 -8.21 7.07 -0.88
C THR A 48 -8.75 7.19 -2.31
N HIS A 49 -7.88 7.06 -3.32
CA HIS A 49 -8.24 7.17 -4.73
C HIS A 49 -8.36 5.82 -5.45
N VAL A 50 -8.40 4.72 -4.70
CA VAL A 50 -8.51 3.36 -5.23
C VAL A 50 -9.92 2.84 -4.95
N PRO A 51 -10.85 2.93 -5.91
CA PRO A 51 -12.23 2.49 -5.69
C PRO A 51 -12.34 0.96 -5.63
N PHE A 52 -11.42 0.25 -6.29
CA PHE A 52 -11.50 -1.18 -6.54
C PHE A 52 -10.12 -1.82 -6.67
N VAL A 53 -10.04 -3.11 -6.32
CA VAL A 53 -8.90 -3.98 -6.58
C VAL A 53 -9.38 -5.33 -7.11
N ASP A 54 -8.70 -5.88 -8.12
CA ASP A 54 -8.95 -7.26 -8.58
C ASP A 54 -8.07 -8.27 -7.82
N SER A 55 -8.11 -9.54 -8.24
CA SER A 55 -7.31 -10.60 -7.64
C SER A 55 -5.80 -10.33 -7.71
N ALA A 56 -5.31 -9.78 -8.83
CA ALA A 56 -3.90 -9.47 -9.01
C ALA A 56 -3.48 -8.28 -8.14
N GLY A 57 -4.34 -7.26 -8.01
CA GLY A 57 -4.15 -6.14 -7.10
C GLY A 57 -4.08 -6.57 -5.64
N ILE A 58 -4.96 -7.48 -5.20
CA ILE A 58 -4.91 -8.06 -3.85
C ILE A 58 -3.60 -8.82 -3.63
N GLU A 59 -3.21 -9.68 -4.57
CA GLU A 59 -1.97 -10.45 -4.44
C GLU A 59 -0.75 -9.53 -4.39
N CYS A 60 -0.72 -8.50 -5.24
CA CYS A 60 0.30 -7.46 -5.25
C CYS A 60 0.44 -6.77 -3.88
N LEU A 61 -0.67 -6.30 -3.29
CA LEU A 61 -0.67 -5.68 -1.95
C LEU A 61 -0.12 -6.63 -0.87
N VAL A 62 -0.57 -7.88 -0.88
CA VAL A 62 -0.12 -8.90 0.08
C VAL A 62 1.37 -9.21 -0.11
N ARG A 63 1.83 -9.33 -1.36
CA ARG A 63 3.23 -9.60 -1.70
C ARG A 63 4.12 -8.48 -1.20
N MET A 64 3.77 -7.22 -1.46
CA MET A 64 4.53 -6.06 -0.99
C MET A 64 4.60 -6.01 0.55
N ALA A 65 3.49 -6.31 1.25
CA ALA A 65 3.48 -6.37 2.71
C ALA A 65 4.40 -7.48 3.26
N ARG A 66 4.43 -8.65 2.61
CA ARG A 66 5.32 -9.76 2.97
C ARG A 66 6.79 -9.46 2.70
N THR A 67 7.12 -8.84 1.56
CA THR A 67 8.49 -8.40 1.24
C THR A 67 9.00 -7.39 2.26
N GLY A 68 8.10 -6.56 2.82
CA GLY A 68 8.42 -5.72 3.98
C GLY A 68 8.91 -6.52 5.19
N SER A 69 8.34 -7.69 5.45
CA SER A 69 8.73 -8.53 6.60
C SER A 69 10.12 -9.17 6.46
N SER A 70 10.64 -9.33 5.24
CA SER A 70 11.97 -9.91 4.98
C SER A 70 13.05 -8.86 4.74
N THR A 71 12.67 -7.58 4.67
CA THR A 71 13.56 -6.44 4.44
C THR A 71 13.40 -5.40 5.56
N ALA A 72 14.12 -4.28 5.49
CA ALA A 72 13.91 -3.17 6.43
C ALA A 72 12.69 -2.30 6.07
N LEU A 73 11.92 -2.67 5.04
CA LEU A 73 10.71 -1.97 4.60
C LEU A 73 9.55 -2.25 5.55
N ARG A 74 8.96 -1.20 6.12
CA ARG A 74 7.73 -1.33 6.91
C ARG A 74 6.57 -0.73 6.12
N LEU A 75 5.78 -1.57 5.48
CA LEU A 75 4.63 -1.16 4.67
C LEU A 75 3.35 -1.07 5.52
N ARG A 76 2.60 0.01 5.34
CA ARG A 76 1.25 0.19 5.86
C ARG A 76 0.30 0.56 4.73
N VAL A 77 -0.97 0.25 4.92
CA VAL A 77 -2.04 0.61 3.98
C VAL A 77 -3.02 1.51 4.72
N ALA A 78 -3.43 2.60 4.09
CA ALA A 78 -4.33 3.59 4.65
C ALA A 78 -5.57 3.78 3.78
N SER A 79 -6.66 4.23 4.40
CA SER A 79 -7.83 4.79 3.68
C SER A 79 -8.47 3.83 2.67
N LEU A 80 -8.61 2.54 3.02
CA LEU A 80 -9.32 1.59 2.16
C LEU A 80 -10.76 2.03 1.93
N SER A 81 -11.23 1.97 0.67
CA SER A 81 -12.66 2.00 0.39
C SER A 81 -13.36 0.79 1.01
N GLU A 82 -14.67 0.90 1.27
CA GLU A 82 -15.47 -0.21 1.80
C GLU A 82 -15.39 -1.44 0.89
N THR A 83 -15.49 -1.24 -0.42
CA THR A 83 -15.37 -2.29 -1.44
C THR A 83 -14.01 -3.01 -1.38
N VAL A 84 -12.90 -2.27 -1.29
CA VAL A 84 -11.57 -2.88 -1.20
C VAL A 84 -11.38 -3.60 0.12
N ARG A 85 -11.87 -3.02 1.23
CA ARG A 85 -11.82 -3.66 2.55
C ARG A 85 -12.60 -4.97 2.59
N GLU A 86 -13.80 -4.99 2.01
CA GLU A 86 -14.64 -6.19 1.91
C GLU A 86 -13.96 -7.27 1.04
N ALA A 87 -13.41 -6.90 -0.12
CA ALA A 87 -12.67 -7.84 -0.97
C ALA A 87 -11.47 -8.49 -0.23
N LEU A 88 -10.70 -7.69 0.51
CA LEU A 88 -9.58 -8.19 1.33
C LEU A 88 -10.07 -9.06 2.50
N TYR A 89 -11.22 -8.73 3.09
CA TYR A 89 -11.81 -9.51 4.19
C TYR A 89 -12.32 -10.87 3.71
N LEU A 90 -13.10 -10.90 2.62
CA LEU A 90 -13.67 -12.11 2.03
C LEU A 90 -12.59 -13.08 1.55
N THR A 91 -11.47 -12.57 1.04
CA THR A 91 -10.31 -13.38 0.62
C THR A 91 -9.40 -13.77 1.79
N GLY A 92 -9.66 -13.30 3.02
CA GLY A 92 -8.85 -13.58 4.20
C GLY A 92 -7.44 -12.94 4.15
N THR A 93 -7.22 -11.99 3.25
CA THR A 93 -5.94 -11.32 3.04
C THR A 93 -5.78 -10.07 3.90
N LEU A 94 -6.89 -9.48 4.38
CA LEU A 94 -6.88 -8.27 5.19
C LEU A 94 -5.96 -8.39 6.42
N LYS A 95 -5.96 -9.53 7.11
CA LYS A 95 -5.13 -9.81 8.30
C LYS A 95 -3.62 -9.86 8.02
N GLN A 96 -3.23 -9.88 6.75
CA GLN A 96 -1.82 -9.89 6.33
C GLN A 96 -1.30 -8.46 6.09
N LEU A 97 -2.18 -7.46 6.14
CA LEU A 97 -1.87 -6.06 5.91
C LEU A 97 -1.99 -5.28 7.22
N SER A 98 -1.09 -4.32 7.42
CA SER A 98 -1.22 -3.33 8.49
C SER A 98 -2.08 -2.17 7.98
N VAL A 99 -3.39 -2.26 8.20
CA VAL A 99 -4.39 -1.31 7.68
C VAL A 99 -4.77 -0.25 8.71
N TYR A 100 -4.88 1.00 8.26
CA TYR A 100 -5.28 2.15 9.05
C TYR A 100 -6.38 2.93 8.33
N ASP A 101 -7.19 3.66 9.09
CA ASP A 101 -8.33 4.40 8.52
C ASP A 101 -7.91 5.71 7.83
N SER A 102 -6.67 6.18 8.03
CA SER A 102 -6.15 7.39 7.41
C SER A 102 -4.63 7.33 7.21
N VAL A 103 -4.11 8.15 6.30
CA VAL A 103 -2.66 8.33 6.14
C VAL A 103 -2.02 8.84 7.42
N GLU A 104 -2.67 9.77 8.13
CA GLU A 104 -2.17 10.32 9.39
C GLU A 104 -1.99 9.22 10.45
N SER A 105 -2.99 8.36 10.66
CA SER A 105 -2.90 7.27 11.64
C SER A 105 -1.87 6.20 11.23
N ALA A 106 -1.70 5.94 9.93
CA ALA A 106 -0.64 5.08 9.42
C ALA A 106 0.76 5.68 9.64
N VAL A 107 0.94 6.99 9.46
CA VAL A 107 2.22 7.68 9.71
C VAL A 107 2.54 7.67 11.20
N ARG A 108 1.57 8.04 12.05
CA ARG A 108 1.75 8.13 13.51
C ARG A 108 2.14 6.81 14.17
N SER A 109 1.73 5.68 13.62
CA SER A 109 2.07 4.38 14.20
C SER A 109 3.57 4.02 14.02
N TYR A 110 4.38 4.82 13.31
CA TYR A 110 5.84 4.61 13.18
C TYR A 110 6.65 5.29 14.28
N LEU A 111 5.98 6.11 15.10
CA LEU A 111 6.51 6.75 16.29
C LEU A 111 6.51 5.75 17.43
#